data_AF-A0A8H9W2N6-F1
#
_entry.id   AF-A0A8H9W2N6-F1
#
_cell.length_a   1.000
_cell.length_b   1.000
_cell.length_c   1.000
_cell.angle_alpha   90.00
_cell.angle_beta   90.00
_cell.angle_gamma   90.00
#
_symmetry.space_group_name_H-M   'P 1'
#
loop_
_entity.id
_entity.type
_entity.pdbx_description
1 polymer ?
#
loop_
_entity_poly.entity_id
_entity_poly.type
_entity_poly.pdbx_seq_one_letter_code
_entity_poly.pdbx_strand_id
1 'polypeptide(L)'
;MVQNEKVRKEFAQRLAQACKEAGLDEHGRGMAIARALSLSSKGVSKWFNAESLPRQEKMNALAKFLNVDVVWLQHGTSLNGANDEDTLSFVGKLKKGLVRVVGEAILGVDGAIEMTEERDGWLKIYSDDPDAFGLRVKGDSMWPRIKSGEYVLIEPNTKVFPGDEVFVRTVEGHNMIKVLGYDRDGEYQFTS
;
A
#
# COMPACT_ATOMS: atom_id res chain seq x y z
N MET A 1 41.25 -17.74 -5.51
CA MET A 1 41.94 -16.74 -4.66
C MET A 1 41.38 -15.31 -4.83
N VAL A 2 40.99 -14.87 -6.04
CA VAL A 2 40.58 -13.47 -6.32
C VAL A 2 39.24 -13.05 -5.68
N GLN A 3 38.27 -13.96 -5.55
CA GLN A 3 36.94 -13.61 -5.00
C GLN A 3 36.98 -13.17 -3.54
N ASN A 4 37.89 -13.71 -2.73
CA ASN A 4 37.97 -13.40 -1.30
C ASN A 4 38.53 -11.98 -1.06
N GLU A 5 39.43 -11.52 -1.95
CA GLU A 5 39.99 -10.16 -1.89
C GLU A 5 38.95 -9.10 -2.26
N LYS A 6 38.15 -9.36 -3.30
CA LYS A 6 37.04 -8.48 -3.71
C LYS A 6 36.05 -8.27 -2.56
N VAL A 7 35.63 -9.36 -1.90
CA VAL A 7 34.71 -9.31 -0.74
C VAL A 7 35.28 -8.47 0.41
N ARG A 8 36.59 -8.58 0.69
CA ARG A 8 37.25 -7.79 1.75
C ARG A 8 37.29 -6.30 1.41
N LYS A 9 37.57 -5.95 0.15
CA LYS A 9 37.60 -4.57 -0.32
C LYS A 9 36.22 -3.92 -0.24
N GLU A 10 35.19 -4.62 -0.71
CA GLU A 10 33.82 -4.15 -0.65
C GLU A 10 33.33 -3.96 0.80
N PHE A 11 33.67 -4.89 1.70
CA PHE A 11 33.38 -4.76 3.13
C PHE A 11 34.07 -3.51 3.73
N ALA A 12 35.36 -3.30 3.43
CA ALA A 12 36.11 -2.17 3.95
C ALA A 12 35.49 -0.82 3.51
N GLN A 13 35.05 -0.74 2.25
CA GLN A 13 34.33 0.41 1.71
C GLN A 13 33.01 0.66 2.44
N ARG A 14 32.19 -0.38 2.64
CA ARG A 14 30.93 -0.26 3.40
C ARG A 14 31.15 0.15 4.85
N LEU A 15 32.17 -0.41 5.50
CA LEU A 15 32.53 -0.03 6.86
C LEU A 15 32.93 1.46 6.94
N ALA A 16 33.71 1.94 5.97
CA ALA A 16 34.08 3.36 5.88
C ALA A 16 32.87 4.26 5.65
N GLN A 17 31.93 3.84 4.79
CA GLN A 17 30.68 4.55 4.53
C GLN A 17 29.80 4.63 5.79
N ALA A 18 29.60 3.51 6.48
CA ALA A 18 28.83 3.45 7.73
C ALA A 18 29.43 4.34 8.83
N CYS A 19 30.76 4.44 8.90
CA CYS A 19 31.42 5.36 9.83
C CYS A 19 31.10 6.82 9.52
N LYS A 20 31.10 7.19 8.23
CA LYS A 20 30.79 8.56 7.80
C LYS A 20 29.33 8.92 8.13
N GLU A 21 28.40 8.01 7.88
CA GLU A 21 26.97 8.18 8.20
C GLU A 21 26.72 8.24 9.71
N ALA A 22 27.49 7.50 10.50
CA ALA A 22 27.47 7.57 11.96
C ALA A 22 28.17 8.83 12.53
N GLY A 23 28.67 9.73 11.69
CA GLY A 23 29.33 10.97 12.12
C GLY A 23 30.74 10.78 12.69
N LEU A 24 31.42 9.68 12.34
CA LEU A 24 32.80 9.42 12.77
C LEU A 24 33.81 9.98 11.77
N ASP A 25 34.68 10.87 12.22
CA ASP A 25 35.76 11.46 11.41
C ASP A 25 36.73 10.40 10.87
N GLU A 26 37.22 10.64 9.64
CA GLU A 26 38.08 9.71 8.90
C GLU A 26 39.38 9.35 9.63
N HIS A 27 39.96 10.30 10.36
CA HIS A 27 41.19 10.11 11.12
C HIS A 27 40.98 9.43 12.49
N GLY A 28 39.76 9.44 13.03
CA GLY A 28 39.44 8.95 14.38
C GLY A 28 38.62 7.65 14.42
N ARG A 29 37.95 7.29 13.30
CA ARG A 29 36.99 6.16 13.24
C ARG A 29 37.56 4.82 13.74
N GLY A 30 38.82 4.53 13.43
CA GLY A 30 39.47 3.29 13.87
C GLY A 30 39.65 3.19 15.39
N MET A 31 40.00 4.30 16.04
CA MET A 31 40.10 4.35 17.50
C MET A 31 38.73 4.37 18.18
N ALA A 32 37.75 5.05 17.59
CA ALA A 32 36.38 5.06 18.11
C ALA A 32 35.80 3.64 18.16
N ILE A 33 35.93 2.89 17.07
CA ILE A 33 35.50 1.49 16.99
C ILE A 33 36.32 0.61 17.95
N ALA A 34 37.65 0.78 18.01
CA ALA A 34 38.49 -0.01 18.90
C ALA A 34 38.10 0.18 20.38
N ARG A 35 37.80 1.41 20.79
CA ARG A 35 37.31 1.71 22.15
C ARG A 35 35.92 1.14 22.39
N ALA A 36 34.98 1.35 21.46
CA ALA A 36 33.61 0.88 21.61
C ALA A 36 33.50 -0.65 21.70
N LEU A 37 34.35 -1.37 20.97
CA LEU A 37 34.32 -2.84 20.90
C LEU A 37 35.34 -3.54 21.79
N SER A 38 36.11 -2.76 22.58
CA SER A 38 37.24 -3.25 23.40
C SER A 38 38.22 -4.11 22.57
N LEU A 39 38.62 -3.61 21.41
CA LEU A 39 39.53 -4.27 20.47
C LEU A 39 40.86 -3.52 20.34
N SER A 40 41.88 -4.21 19.83
CA SER A 40 43.14 -3.56 19.46
C SER A 40 42.96 -2.70 18.21
N SER A 41 43.57 -1.51 18.20
CA SER A 41 43.60 -0.60 17.04
C SER A 41 44.11 -1.31 15.78
N LYS A 42 45.14 -2.16 15.94
CA LYS A 42 45.71 -2.98 14.85
C LYS A 42 44.69 -3.94 14.25
N GLY A 43 43.79 -4.52 15.04
CA GLY A 43 42.73 -5.40 14.54
C GLY A 43 41.72 -4.66 13.67
N VAL A 44 41.33 -3.46 14.10
CA VAL A 44 40.39 -2.60 13.36
C VAL A 44 41.02 -2.04 12.08
N SER A 45 42.31 -1.65 12.11
CA SER A 45 43.03 -1.21 10.91
C SER A 45 43.05 -2.28 9.82
N LYS A 46 43.18 -3.56 10.18
CA LYS A 46 43.12 -4.67 9.20
C LYS A 46 41.78 -4.78 8.49
N TRP A 47 40.69 -4.38 9.12
CA TRP A 47 39.37 -4.36 8.51
C TRP A 47 39.23 -3.23 7.49
N PHE A 48 39.73 -2.04 7.82
CA PHE A 48 39.74 -0.89 6.89
C PHE A 48 40.70 -1.08 5.71
N ASN A 49 41.79 -1.83 5.91
CA ASN A 49 42.77 -2.12 4.86
C ASN A 49 42.43 -3.37 4.02
N ALA A 50 41.24 -3.97 4.21
CA ALA A 50 40.83 -5.20 3.53
C ALA A 50 41.76 -6.41 3.74
N GLU A 51 42.57 -6.41 4.79
CA GLU A 51 43.48 -7.52 5.14
C GLU A 51 42.72 -8.69 5.77
N SER A 52 41.68 -8.40 6.57
CA SER A 52 40.85 -9.40 7.24
C SER A 52 39.40 -8.96 7.40
N LEU A 53 38.51 -9.92 7.66
CA LEU A 53 37.11 -9.68 8.00
C LEU A 53 36.88 -9.93 9.50
N PRO A 54 35.97 -9.18 10.15
CA PRO A 54 35.53 -9.50 11.51
C PRO A 54 34.78 -10.84 11.54
N ARG A 55 34.93 -11.57 12.65
CA ARG A 55 34.07 -12.74 12.94
C ARG A 55 32.64 -12.27 13.26
N GLN A 56 31.66 -13.17 13.15
CA GLN A 56 30.24 -12.87 13.33
C GLN A 56 29.93 -12.04 14.58
N GLU A 57 30.51 -12.40 15.73
CA GLU A 57 30.30 -11.69 16.99
C GLU A 57 30.72 -10.21 16.91
N LYS A 58 31.89 -9.94 16.31
CA LYS A 58 32.40 -8.57 16.14
C LYS A 58 31.69 -7.82 15.02
N MET A 59 31.23 -8.52 14.00
CA MET A 59 30.42 -7.96 12.93
C MET A 59 29.05 -7.49 13.43
N ASN A 60 28.39 -8.29 14.27
CA ASN A 60 27.15 -7.90 14.93
C ASN A 60 27.36 -6.69 15.87
N ALA A 61 28.49 -6.66 16.58
CA ALA A 61 28.81 -5.56 17.48
C ALA A 61 29.12 -4.25 16.71
N LEU A 62 29.81 -4.33 15.57
CA LEU A 62 30.01 -3.21 14.65
C LEU A 62 28.69 -2.67 14.11
N ALA A 63 27.82 -3.56 13.62
CA ALA A 63 26.51 -3.20 13.09
C ALA A 63 25.65 -2.45 14.13
N LYS A 64 25.63 -2.95 15.38
CA LYS A 64 24.95 -2.27 16.49
C LYS A 64 25.56 -0.92 16.83
N PHE A 65 26.88 -0.81 16.87
CA PHE A 65 27.56 0.44 17.20
C PHE A 65 27.36 1.52 16.14
N LEU A 66 27.38 1.14 14.86
CA LEU A 66 27.18 2.04 13.73
C LEU A 66 25.70 2.23 13.36
N ASN A 67 24.78 1.56 14.06
CA ASN A 67 23.34 1.56 13.79
C ASN A 67 22.98 1.20 12.32
N VAL A 68 23.68 0.20 11.77
CA VAL A 68 23.46 -0.31 10.40
C VAL A 68 23.04 -1.78 10.44
N ASP A 69 22.38 -2.23 9.37
CA ASP A 69 22.04 -3.65 9.22
C ASP A 69 23.29 -4.51 8.99
N VAL A 70 23.33 -5.67 9.64
CA VAL A 70 24.49 -6.58 9.57
C VAL A 70 24.61 -7.24 8.20
N VAL A 71 23.49 -7.54 7.53
CA VAL A 71 23.46 -8.15 6.20
C VAL A 71 23.97 -7.15 5.17
N TRP A 72 23.55 -5.89 5.27
CA TRP A 72 24.09 -4.81 4.45
C TRP A 72 25.60 -4.63 4.68
N LEU A 73 26.06 -4.59 5.93
CA LEU A 73 27.48 -4.41 6.22
C LEU A 73 28.34 -5.56 5.63
N GLN A 74 27.85 -6.80 5.75
CA GLN A 74 28.56 -8.00 5.32
C GLN A 74 28.51 -8.20 3.80
N HIS A 75 27.33 -8.10 3.19
CA HIS A 75 27.07 -8.51 1.80
C HIS A 75 26.75 -7.34 0.87
N GLY A 76 26.50 -6.14 1.39
CA GLY A 76 26.03 -5.00 0.60
C GLY A 76 24.56 -5.09 0.20
N THR A 77 23.89 -6.18 0.56
CA THR A 77 22.46 -6.37 0.38
C THR A 77 21.74 -5.84 1.61
N SER A 78 21.11 -4.68 1.48
CA SER A 78 20.07 -4.31 2.43
C SER A 78 18.90 -5.28 2.25
N LEU A 79 18.31 -5.77 3.34
CA LEU A 79 16.93 -6.29 3.28
C LEU A 79 15.93 -5.17 2.89
N ASN A 80 16.38 -3.91 2.99
CA ASN A 80 15.74 -2.73 2.44
C ASN A 80 16.17 -2.42 0.98
N GLY A 81 16.87 -3.34 0.32
CA GLY A 81 17.14 -3.33 -1.11
C GLY A 81 15.95 -3.88 -1.90
N ALA A 82 14.75 -3.42 -1.60
CA ALA A 82 13.73 -3.34 -2.62
C ALA A 82 14.22 -2.29 -3.63
N ASN A 83 14.24 -2.65 -4.90
CA ASN A 83 14.41 -1.69 -5.97
C ASN A 83 13.51 -0.47 -5.71
N ASP A 84 14.03 0.71 -6.00
CA ASP A 84 13.40 2.02 -5.83
C ASP A 84 12.17 2.25 -6.76
N GLU A 85 11.48 1.17 -7.14
CA GLU A 85 10.22 1.15 -7.89
C GLU A 85 9.02 0.65 -7.06
N ASP A 86 9.23 0.11 -5.85
CA ASP A 86 8.16 -0.35 -4.94
C ASP A 86 8.25 0.30 -3.55
N THR A 87 8.60 1.59 -3.49
CA THR A 87 8.40 2.37 -2.27
C THR A 87 6.89 2.58 -2.07
N LEU A 88 6.27 1.71 -1.28
CA LEU A 88 4.91 1.93 -0.77
C LEU A 88 4.89 3.25 -0.01
N SER A 89 4.49 4.32 -0.69
CA SER A 89 4.28 5.61 -0.07
C SER A 89 3.00 5.55 0.76
N PHE A 90 3.05 6.10 1.97
CA PHE A 90 1.88 6.19 2.83
C PHE A 90 0.91 7.24 2.26
N VAL A 91 -0.13 6.79 1.56
CA VAL A 91 -1.16 7.66 0.95
C VAL A 91 -2.21 8.12 1.98
N GLY A 92 -2.27 7.50 3.16
CA GLY A 92 -3.18 7.88 4.24
C GLY A 92 -3.69 6.68 5.03
N LYS A 93 -4.50 6.95 6.06
CA LYS A 93 -5.24 5.91 6.79
C LYS A 93 -6.58 5.72 6.12
N LEU A 94 -6.94 4.48 5.79
CA LEU A 94 -8.28 4.16 5.33
C LEU A 94 -9.29 4.57 6.40
N LYS A 95 -10.24 5.43 6.04
CA LYS A 95 -11.34 5.77 6.95
C LYS A 95 -12.19 4.52 7.17
N LYS A 96 -12.51 4.23 8.42
CA LYS A 96 -13.39 3.10 8.76
C LYS A 96 -14.83 3.54 8.50
N GLY A 97 -15.62 2.68 7.89
CA GLY A 97 -17.05 2.89 7.71
C GLY A 97 -17.78 1.55 7.57
N LEU A 98 -19.07 1.59 7.86
CA LEU A 98 -20.01 0.50 7.66
C LEU A 98 -21.27 1.12 7.06
N VAL A 99 -21.62 0.68 5.86
CA VAL A 99 -22.82 1.12 5.15
C VAL A 99 -23.80 -0.06 5.11
N ARG A 100 -25.06 0.18 5.52
CA ARG A 100 -26.08 -0.88 5.59
C ARG A 100 -26.52 -1.27 4.19
N VAL A 101 -26.67 -2.57 3.92
CA VAL A 101 -27.36 -3.04 2.71
C VAL A 101 -28.88 -2.98 2.95
N VAL A 102 -29.60 -2.28 2.07
CA VAL A 102 -31.04 -2.00 2.25
C VAL A 102 -31.95 -2.83 1.34
N GLY A 103 -31.41 -3.54 0.35
CA GLY A 103 -32.18 -4.47 -0.47
C GLY A 103 -31.52 -4.83 -1.80
N GLU A 104 -32.33 -5.40 -2.69
CA GLU A 104 -31.92 -5.87 -4.01
C GLU A 104 -32.49 -4.98 -5.13
N ALA A 105 -31.68 -4.67 -6.14
CA ALA A 105 -32.14 -4.00 -7.36
C ALA A 105 -32.17 -5.01 -8.52
N ILE A 106 -33.37 -5.33 -9.03
CA ILE A 106 -33.55 -6.24 -10.18
C ILE A 106 -33.65 -5.41 -11.47
N LEU A 107 -32.70 -5.62 -12.38
CA LEU A 107 -32.61 -4.95 -13.67
C LEU A 107 -33.31 -5.76 -14.75
N GLY A 108 -34.61 -5.51 -14.97
CA GLY A 108 -35.41 -6.16 -16.01
C GLY A 108 -36.47 -5.24 -16.62
N VAL A 109 -36.84 -5.52 -17.87
CA VAL A 109 -37.79 -4.72 -18.69
C VAL A 109 -39.23 -4.69 -18.19
N ASP A 110 -39.61 -5.55 -17.23
CA ASP A 110 -40.95 -5.59 -16.61
C ASP A 110 -40.89 -5.76 -15.07
N GLY A 111 -39.78 -5.36 -14.44
CA GLY A 111 -39.49 -5.73 -13.04
C GLY A 111 -40.19 -4.87 -12.00
N ALA A 112 -41.37 -5.29 -11.53
CA ALA A 112 -41.85 -4.89 -10.21
C ALA A 112 -40.87 -5.40 -9.13
N ILE A 113 -40.43 -4.52 -8.22
CA ILE A 113 -39.55 -4.89 -7.10
C ILE A 113 -40.32 -4.68 -5.80
N GLU A 114 -40.49 -5.76 -5.05
CA GLU A 114 -40.72 -5.68 -3.61
C GLU A 114 -39.37 -5.39 -2.95
N MET A 115 -39.31 -4.31 -2.17
CA MET A 115 -38.23 -4.16 -1.19
C MET A 115 -38.45 -5.19 -0.09
N THR A 116 -37.96 -6.41 -0.27
CA THR A 116 -37.87 -7.35 0.84
C THR A 116 -36.74 -6.87 1.75
N GLU A 117 -37.07 -6.49 2.99
CA GLU A 117 -36.12 -6.16 4.05
C GLU A 117 -35.33 -7.39 4.54
N GLU A 118 -34.95 -8.31 3.65
CA GLU A 118 -34.04 -9.39 4.00
C GLU A 118 -32.65 -8.80 4.25
N ARG A 119 -32.17 -9.03 5.47
CA ARG A 119 -31.01 -8.37 6.08
C ARG A 119 -29.71 -8.86 5.42
N ASP A 120 -29.35 -8.30 4.27
CA ASP A 120 -28.12 -8.61 3.51
C ASP A 120 -26.82 -8.07 4.16
N GLY A 121 -26.89 -7.59 5.41
CA GLY A 121 -25.72 -7.22 6.20
C GLY A 121 -25.19 -5.81 5.94
N TRP A 122 -23.86 -5.65 5.99
CA TRP A 122 -23.18 -4.36 5.94
C TRP A 122 -21.98 -4.41 4.99
N LEU A 123 -21.81 -3.35 4.20
CA LEU A 123 -20.60 -3.10 3.42
C LEU A 123 -19.56 -2.43 4.33
N LYS A 124 -18.36 -3.01 4.41
CA LYS A 124 -17.24 -2.44 5.18
C LYS A 124 -16.49 -1.39 4.34
N ILE A 125 -17.19 -0.30 4.05
CA ILE A 125 -16.73 0.83 3.23
C ILE A 125 -17.05 2.15 3.94
N TYR A 126 -16.22 3.17 3.71
CA TYR A 126 -16.49 4.52 4.18
C TYR A 126 -17.22 5.33 3.11
N SER A 127 -18.24 6.06 3.55
CA SER A 127 -18.92 7.12 2.82
C SER A 127 -19.08 8.31 3.78
N ASP A 128 -18.95 9.53 3.28
CA ASP A 128 -19.31 10.76 4.01
C ASP A 128 -20.76 11.20 3.78
N ASP A 129 -21.49 10.50 2.92
CA ASP A 129 -22.92 10.70 2.72
C ASP A 129 -23.70 10.06 3.89
N PRO A 130 -24.47 10.87 4.67
CA PRO A 130 -25.25 10.37 5.81
C PRO A 130 -26.35 9.37 5.42
N ASP A 131 -26.83 9.43 4.18
CA ASP A 131 -27.91 8.60 3.65
C ASP A 131 -27.37 7.48 2.74
N ALA A 132 -26.07 7.20 2.80
CA ALA A 132 -25.45 6.15 2.01
C ALA A 132 -26.03 4.77 2.34
N PHE A 133 -26.27 3.96 1.31
CA PHE A 133 -26.73 2.58 1.46
C PHE A 133 -26.14 1.64 0.42
N GLY A 134 -26.07 0.37 0.76
CA GLY A 134 -25.67 -0.71 -0.13
C GLY A 134 -26.86 -1.33 -0.84
N LEU A 135 -26.70 -1.73 -2.09
CA LEU A 135 -27.66 -2.55 -2.83
C LEU A 135 -26.97 -3.76 -3.44
N ARG A 136 -27.66 -4.90 -3.43
CA ARG A 136 -27.25 -6.08 -4.20
C ARG A 136 -27.86 -6.00 -5.60
N VAL A 137 -27.01 -6.10 -6.62
CA VAL A 137 -27.43 -6.02 -8.02
C VAL A 137 -27.90 -7.38 -8.50
N LYS A 138 -29.04 -7.42 -9.17
CA LYS A 138 -29.58 -8.62 -9.84
C LYS A 138 -29.87 -8.30 -11.31
N GLY A 139 -29.40 -9.18 -12.19
CA GLY A 139 -29.58 -9.05 -13.64
C GLY A 139 -28.34 -8.49 -14.34
N ASP A 140 -28.45 -8.37 -15.67
CA ASP A 140 -27.29 -8.20 -16.55
C ASP A 140 -27.27 -6.83 -17.26
N SER A 141 -28.15 -5.90 -16.88
CA SER A 141 -28.27 -4.61 -17.57
C SER A 141 -27.02 -3.75 -17.51
N MET A 142 -26.12 -3.96 -16.55
CA MET A 142 -24.85 -3.22 -16.43
C MET A 142 -23.64 -4.11 -16.75
N TRP A 143 -23.87 -5.30 -17.33
CA TRP A 143 -22.79 -6.20 -17.74
C TRP A 143 -22.04 -5.59 -18.94
N PRO A 144 -20.70 -5.65 -18.98
CA PRO A 144 -19.79 -6.41 -18.10
C PRO A 144 -19.28 -5.65 -16.87
N ARG A 145 -19.65 -4.36 -16.73
CA ARG A 145 -19.11 -3.43 -15.73
C ARG A 145 -19.54 -3.78 -14.30
N ILE A 146 -20.80 -4.14 -14.13
CA ILE A 146 -21.40 -4.61 -12.86
C ILE A 146 -22.11 -5.92 -13.14
N LYS A 147 -21.79 -6.95 -12.35
CA LYS A 147 -22.33 -8.30 -12.54
C LYS A 147 -23.45 -8.57 -11.54
N SER A 148 -24.38 -9.42 -11.95
CA SER A 148 -25.40 -9.97 -11.05
C SER A 148 -24.73 -10.62 -9.82
N GLY A 149 -25.19 -10.24 -8.62
CA GLY A 149 -24.65 -10.66 -7.33
C GLY A 149 -23.63 -9.69 -6.72
N GLU A 150 -23.14 -8.69 -7.45
CA GLU A 150 -22.27 -7.66 -6.89
C GLU A 150 -23.06 -6.67 -6.01
N TYR A 151 -22.33 -5.97 -5.14
CA TYR A 151 -22.89 -4.93 -4.29
C TYR A 151 -22.40 -3.56 -4.74
N VAL A 152 -23.30 -2.59 -4.78
CA VAL A 152 -22.99 -1.19 -5.07
C VAL A 152 -23.24 -0.33 -3.84
N LEU A 153 -22.41 0.69 -3.66
CA LEU A 153 -22.61 1.77 -2.70
C LEU A 153 -23.37 2.90 -3.41
N ILE A 154 -24.50 3.31 -2.85
CA ILE A 154 -25.29 4.45 -3.33
C ILE A 154 -25.10 5.60 -2.33
N GLU A 155 -24.75 6.78 -2.86
CA GLU A 155 -24.60 8.04 -2.11
C GLU A 155 -25.63 9.06 -2.67
N PRO A 156 -26.87 9.09 -2.14
CA PRO A 156 -27.97 9.89 -2.68
C PRO A 156 -27.74 11.41 -2.68
N ASN A 157 -26.88 11.91 -1.78
CA ASN A 157 -26.59 13.34 -1.62
C ASN A 157 -25.41 13.79 -2.51
N THR A 158 -24.76 12.85 -3.21
CA THR A 158 -23.69 13.16 -4.15
C THR A 158 -24.26 13.73 -5.45
N LYS A 159 -23.65 14.82 -5.93
CA LYS A 159 -24.03 15.43 -7.22
C LYS A 159 -23.62 14.52 -8.37
N VAL A 160 -24.57 14.19 -9.24
CA VAL A 160 -24.36 13.37 -10.44
C VAL A 160 -24.01 14.20 -11.67
N PHE A 161 -23.27 13.61 -12.58
CA PHE A 161 -22.86 14.18 -13.86
C PHE A 161 -23.05 13.18 -15.00
N PRO A 162 -23.21 13.66 -16.25
CA PRO A 162 -23.11 12.82 -17.43
C PRO A 162 -21.86 11.93 -17.41
N GLY A 163 -22.06 10.62 -17.57
CA GLY A 163 -21.05 9.57 -17.49
C GLY A 163 -21.08 8.76 -16.19
N ASP A 164 -21.74 9.25 -15.14
CA ASP A 164 -21.78 8.56 -13.84
C ASP A 164 -22.73 7.35 -13.85
N GLU A 165 -22.35 6.28 -13.14
CA GLU A 165 -23.29 5.20 -12.79
C GLU A 165 -24.25 5.68 -11.69
N VAL A 166 -25.53 5.78 -12.03
CA VAL A 166 -26.59 6.33 -11.18
C VAL A 166 -27.63 5.28 -10.80
N PHE A 167 -28.12 5.39 -9.57
CA PHE A 167 -29.33 4.70 -9.15
C PHE A 167 -30.56 5.54 -9.52
N VAL A 168 -31.50 4.94 -10.25
CA VAL A 168 -32.72 5.60 -10.71
C VAL A 168 -33.92 4.89 -10.12
N ARG A 169 -34.82 5.67 -9.49
CA ARG A 169 -36.15 5.23 -9.10
C ARG A 169 -37.20 5.95 -9.94
N THR A 170 -38.02 5.20 -10.66
CA THR A 170 -39.16 5.78 -11.38
C THR A 170 -40.28 6.16 -10.41
N VAL A 171 -41.21 7.01 -10.85
CA VAL A 171 -42.40 7.38 -10.08
C VAL A 171 -43.30 6.18 -9.73
N GLU A 172 -43.21 5.11 -10.52
CA GLU A 172 -43.92 3.85 -10.32
C GLU A 172 -43.20 2.91 -9.33
N GLY A 173 -42.02 3.31 -8.85
CA GLY A 173 -41.24 2.55 -7.86
C GLY A 173 -40.23 1.58 -8.46
N HIS A 174 -40.03 1.57 -9.78
CA HIS A 174 -39.02 0.72 -10.43
C HIS A 174 -37.62 1.25 -10.13
N ASN A 175 -36.74 0.36 -9.66
CA ASN A 175 -35.36 0.68 -9.31
C ASN A 175 -34.40 0.11 -10.35
N MET A 176 -33.46 0.92 -10.82
CA MET A 176 -32.43 0.50 -11.77
C MET A 176 -31.10 1.20 -11.52
N ILE A 177 -30.03 0.62 -12.04
CA ILE A 177 -28.69 1.19 -12.14
C ILE A 177 -28.43 1.39 -13.62
N LYS A 178 -28.03 2.60 -14.00
CA LYS A 178 -27.76 3.02 -15.38
C LYS A 178 -26.59 3.98 -15.42
N VAL A 179 -26.04 4.22 -16.60
CA VAL A 179 -25.15 5.36 -16.84
C VAL A 179 -26.00 6.57 -17.24
N LEU A 180 -25.78 7.71 -16.60
CA LEU A 180 -26.40 8.97 -17.00
C LEU A 180 -25.74 9.48 -18.29
N GLY A 181 -26.48 9.55 -19.39
CA GLY A 181 -25.97 9.99 -20.69
C GLY A 181 -25.93 11.51 -20.81
N TYR A 182 -27.10 12.16 -20.76
CA TYR A 182 -27.23 13.60 -20.71
C TYR A 182 -28.48 14.00 -19.92
N ASP A 183 -28.44 15.21 -19.36
CA ASP A 183 -29.61 15.92 -18.87
C ASP A 183 -29.83 17.17 -19.74
N ARG A 184 -31.03 17.32 -20.31
CA ARG A 184 -31.36 18.50 -21.11
C ARG A 184 -32.83 18.83 -20.98
N ASP A 185 -33.13 20.06 -20.58
CA ASP A 185 -34.49 20.59 -20.52
C ASP A 185 -35.47 19.73 -19.68
N GLY A 186 -34.95 19.04 -18.66
CA GLY A 186 -35.71 18.12 -17.80
C GLY A 186 -35.87 16.69 -18.36
N GLU A 187 -35.31 16.41 -19.53
CA GLU A 187 -35.19 15.07 -20.08
C GLU A 187 -33.85 14.45 -19.69
N TYR A 188 -33.89 13.16 -19.33
CA TYR A 188 -32.72 12.38 -18.95
C TYR A 188 -32.55 11.20 -19.89
N GLN A 189 -31.35 11.06 -20.46
CA GLN A 189 -30.97 9.84 -21.15
C GLN A 189 -30.24 8.90 -20.19
N PHE A 190 -30.68 7.65 -20.14
CA PHE A 190 -30.00 6.58 -19.41
C PHE A 190 -29.54 5.49 -20.37
N THR A 191 -28.31 5.01 -20.19
CA THR A 191 -27.75 3.90 -20.96
C THR A 191 -27.39 2.73 -20.05
N SER A 192 -27.41 1.54 -20.63
CA SER A 192 -26.92 0.29 -20.02
C SER A 192 -25.41 0.14 -20.25
#